data_AF-A0A2P2KQC3-F1
#
_entry.id   AF-A0A2P2KQC3-F1
#
_cell.length_a   1.000
_cell.length_b   1.000
_cell.length_c   1.000
_cell.angle_alpha   90.00
_cell.angle_beta   90.00
_cell.angle_gamma   90.00
#
_symmetry.space_group_name_H-M   'P 1'
#
loop_
_entity.id
_entity.type
_entity.pdbx_description
1 polymer ?
#
loop_
_entity_poly.entity_id
_entity_poly.type
_entity_poly.pdbx_seq_one_letter_code
_entity_poly.pdbx_strand_id
1 'polypeptide(L)'
;MKKKAQIAQMVQKTSEMRKEEDQLKHSLEVAKKEKLELEERHGRQTNQVLNMMKRVRSLEQQVQDVQEQHVKNTQAEESEMEEKLNELQHVIDVANSTISRLKGDESALSDRVSKRVNEMSKLIEEVHSYVKKDKDIRSQILELRQNSSNKVMAFGGDRVTQLLKVIERYHQRFQRPPIGPIGVHVSLVGGDKWALALENAIGRLLNAFIVTSHKDSLLLRSCAAQAEYGNLQIIIYDFSRPRLAIPSHMLPQTSHPTTLSVVKSDDDTVLNVLVDMGNAERQVLVEDYDSGKAVAFDRRVSNLKEVFTLEGYRM
;
A
#
# COMPACT_ATOMS: atom_id res chain seq x y z
N MET A 1 -9.77 76.13 -156.32
CA MET A 1 -10.20 76.24 -154.90
C MET A 1 -9.97 74.95 -154.06
N LYS A 2 -9.02 74.06 -154.38
CA LYS A 2 -8.76 72.82 -153.61
C LYS A 2 -7.71 72.93 -152.48
N LYS A 3 -6.82 73.94 -152.51
CA LYS A 3 -5.73 74.08 -151.52
C LYS A 3 -6.13 74.73 -150.17
N LYS A 4 -7.24 75.48 -150.10
CA LYS A 4 -7.70 76.12 -148.83
C LYS A 4 -8.37 75.16 -147.85
N ALA A 5 -9.11 74.15 -148.35
CA ALA A 5 -9.80 73.18 -147.49
C ALA A 5 -8.84 72.20 -146.78
N GLN A 6 -7.73 71.84 -147.44
CA GLN A 6 -6.74 70.90 -146.90
C GLN A 6 -5.92 71.51 -145.74
N ILE A 7 -5.72 72.83 -145.74
CA ILE A 7 -5.04 73.55 -144.66
C ILE A 7 -5.94 73.65 -143.42
N ALA A 8 -7.23 73.93 -143.59
CA ALA A 8 -8.19 73.98 -142.47
C ALA A 8 -8.34 72.62 -141.77
N GLN A 9 -8.37 71.53 -142.55
CA GLN A 9 -8.45 70.16 -142.02
C GLN A 9 -7.18 69.75 -141.25
N MET A 10 -5.99 70.18 -141.73
CA MET A 10 -4.74 69.97 -140.98
C MET A 10 -4.69 70.80 -139.70
N VAL A 11 -5.13 72.06 -139.71
CA VAL A 11 -5.14 72.90 -138.49
C VAL A 11 -6.09 72.32 -137.44
N GLN A 12 -7.26 71.84 -137.83
CA GLN A 12 -8.21 71.21 -136.91
C GLN A 12 -7.66 69.90 -136.33
N LYS A 13 -7.08 69.04 -137.17
CA LYS A 13 -6.45 67.79 -136.72
C LYS A 13 -5.22 68.02 -135.84
N THR A 14 -4.47 69.10 -136.09
CA THR A 14 -3.34 69.52 -135.24
C THR A 14 -3.83 70.09 -133.91
N SER A 15 -4.99 70.76 -133.87
CA SER A 15 -5.60 71.25 -132.64
C SER A 15 -6.20 70.13 -131.79
N GLU A 16 -6.76 69.10 -132.42
CA GLU A 16 -7.26 67.89 -131.75
C GLU A 16 -6.11 67.04 -131.20
N MET A 17 -5.05 66.81 -132.00
CA MET A 17 -3.85 66.13 -131.51
C MET A 17 -3.17 66.88 -130.37
N ARG A 18 -3.15 68.23 -130.37
CA ARG A 18 -2.65 69.01 -129.23
C ARG A 18 -3.51 68.85 -127.98
N LYS A 19 -4.84 68.83 -128.12
CA LYS A 19 -5.73 68.57 -126.97
C LYS A 19 -5.56 67.16 -126.41
N GLU A 20 -5.40 66.16 -127.26
CA GLU A 20 -5.11 64.78 -126.83
C GLU A 20 -3.72 64.68 -126.19
N GLU A 21 -2.71 65.36 -126.73
CA GLU A 21 -1.36 65.43 -126.14
C GLU A 21 -1.39 66.08 -124.75
N ASP A 22 -2.14 67.18 -124.59
CA ASP A 22 -2.29 67.86 -123.31
C ASP A 22 -3.11 67.01 -122.30
N GLN A 23 -4.13 66.29 -122.76
CA GLN A 23 -4.89 65.34 -121.93
C GLN A 23 -4.06 64.14 -121.49
N LEU A 24 -3.23 63.59 -122.38
CA LEU A 24 -2.30 62.50 -122.08
C LEU A 24 -1.18 62.95 -121.15
N LYS A 25 -0.65 64.17 -121.32
CA LYS A 25 0.31 64.77 -120.39
C LYS A 25 -0.32 64.99 -119.02
N HIS A 26 -1.55 65.47 -118.97
CA HIS A 26 -2.27 65.67 -117.71
C HIS A 26 -2.57 64.34 -117.01
N SER A 27 -3.02 63.31 -117.73
CA SER A 27 -3.27 61.99 -117.15
C SER A 27 -1.98 61.31 -116.68
N LEU A 28 -0.87 61.49 -117.40
CA LEU A 28 0.44 60.99 -116.99
C LEU A 28 0.93 61.66 -115.70
N GLU A 29 0.77 62.97 -115.55
CA GLU A 29 1.15 63.69 -114.33
C GLU A 29 0.25 63.30 -113.14
N VAL A 30 -1.05 63.10 -113.36
CA VAL A 30 -1.96 62.56 -112.32
C VAL A 30 -1.55 61.14 -111.91
N ALA A 31 -1.28 60.25 -112.87
CA ALA A 31 -0.87 58.87 -112.58
C ALA A 31 0.49 58.80 -111.87
N LYS A 32 1.45 59.68 -112.20
CA LYS A 32 2.72 59.80 -111.47
C LYS A 32 2.51 60.27 -110.03
N LYS A 33 1.63 61.25 -109.81
CA LYS A 33 1.29 61.75 -108.48
C LYS A 33 0.61 60.66 -107.64
N GLU A 34 -0.35 59.94 -108.22
CA GLU A 34 -1.02 58.81 -107.56
C GLU A 34 -0.04 57.69 -107.21
N LYS A 35 0.88 57.35 -108.12
CA LYS A 35 1.94 56.37 -107.87
C LYS A 35 2.82 56.79 -106.68
N LEU A 36 3.27 58.04 -106.64
CA LEU A 36 4.07 58.58 -105.53
C LEU A 36 3.31 58.54 -104.20
N GLU A 37 2.03 58.93 -104.20
CA GLU A 37 1.18 58.87 -103.01
C GLU A 37 0.95 57.44 -102.52
N LEU A 38 0.82 56.47 -103.45
CA LEU A 38 0.72 55.04 -103.14
C LEU A 38 2.03 54.48 -102.59
N GLU A 39 3.17 54.86 -103.15
CA GLU A 39 4.50 54.46 -102.66
C GLU A 39 4.77 55.00 -101.26
N GLU A 40 4.42 56.26 -100.99
CA GLU A 40 4.50 56.82 -99.63
C GLU A 40 3.57 56.10 -98.66
N ARG A 41 2.33 55.81 -99.08
CA ARG A 41 1.35 55.10 -98.25
C ARG A 41 1.82 53.68 -97.94
N HIS A 42 2.37 52.98 -98.94
CA HIS A 42 2.96 51.66 -98.79
C HIS A 42 4.18 51.71 -97.86
N GLY A 43 5.05 52.71 -97.99
CA GLY A 43 6.18 52.93 -97.07
C GLY A 43 5.73 53.18 -95.63
N ARG A 44 4.71 54.02 -95.43
CA ARG A 44 4.09 54.27 -94.11
C ARG A 44 3.50 52.99 -93.51
N GLN A 45 2.73 52.23 -94.31
CA GLN A 45 2.13 50.97 -93.88
C GLN A 45 3.17 49.90 -93.57
N THR A 46 4.22 49.79 -94.39
CA THR A 46 5.34 48.85 -94.17
C THR A 46 6.07 49.18 -92.86
N ASN A 47 6.35 50.46 -92.61
CA ASN A 47 6.95 50.90 -91.35
C ASN A 47 6.04 50.66 -90.15
N GLN A 48 4.73 50.85 -90.28
CA GLN A 48 3.76 50.49 -89.24
C GLN A 48 3.78 48.99 -88.96
N VAL A 49 3.76 48.15 -89.99
CA VAL A 49 3.82 46.68 -89.86
C VAL A 49 5.12 46.26 -89.17
N LEU A 50 6.27 46.82 -89.56
CA LEU A 50 7.56 46.53 -88.91
C LEU A 50 7.57 46.93 -87.43
N ASN A 51 7.04 48.10 -87.08
CA ASN A 51 6.92 48.54 -85.70
C ASN A 51 5.97 47.66 -84.89
N MET A 52 4.87 47.23 -85.50
CA MET A 52 3.90 46.33 -84.88
C MET A 52 4.50 44.94 -84.67
N MET A 53 5.25 44.41 -85.63
CA MET A 53 6.02 43.16 -85.48
C MET A 53 7.05 43.24 -84.35
N LYS A 54 7.79 44.35 -84.22
CA LYS A 54 8.71 44.55 -83.09
C LYS A 54 7.98 44.55 -81.75
N ARG A 55 6.79 45.17 -81.71
CA ARG A 55 5.96 45.24 -80.50
C ARG A 55 5.34 43.90 -80.13
N VAL A 56 4.88 43.13 -81.11
CA VAL A 56 4.43 41.74 -80.92
C VAL A 56 5.56 40.91 -80.34
N ARG A 57 6.76 40.94 -80.94
CA ARG A 57 7.92 40.19 -80.42
C ARG A 57 8.31 40.60 -79.00
N SER A 58 8.24 41.90 -78.69
CA SER A 58 8.50 42.39 -77.33
C SER A 58 7.44 41.94 -76.33
N LEU A 59 6.16 41.87 -76.73
CA LEU A 59 5.08 41.40 -75.88
C LEU A 59 5.16 39.89 -75.68
N GLU A 60 5.49 39.12 -76.71
CA GLU A 60 5.75 37.69 -76.62
C GLU A 60 6.87 37.39 -75.62
N GLN A 61 7.98 38.15 -75.69
CA GLN A 61 9.06 38.03 -74.72
C GLN A 61 8.60 38.38 -73.29
N GLN A 62 7.85 39.46 -73.12
CA GLN A 62 7.32 39.83 -71.80
C GLN A 62 6.36 38.78 -71.23
N VAL A 63 5.49 38.18 -72.08
CA VAL A 63 4.60 37.10 -71.67
C VAL A 63 5.40 35.89 -71.20
N GLN A 64 6.45 35.53 -71.95
CA GLN A 64 7.32 34.42 -71.60
C GLN A 64 8.08 34.68 -70.28
N ASP A 65 8.67 35.86 -70.12
CA ASP A 65 9.38 36.26 -68.89
C ASP A 65 8.44 36.25 -67.67
N VAL A 66 7.21 36.75 -67.84
CA VAL A 66 6.18 36.77 -66.76
C VAL A 66 5.73 35.36 -66.41
N GLN A 67 5.53 34.48 -67.39
CA GLN A 67 5.18 33.07 -67.13
C GLN A 67 6.30 32.35 -66.39
N GLU A 68 7.55 32.54 -66.81
CA GLU A 68 8.69 31.88 -66.17
C GLU A 68 8.90 32.37 -64.73
N GLN A 69 8.70 33.66 -64.48
CA GLN A 69 8.75 34.22 -63.12
C GLN A 69 7.60 33.72 -62.25
N HIS A 70 6.38 33.62 -62.78
CA HIS A 70 5.24 33.10 -62.04
C HIS A 70 5.45 31.64 -61.65
N VAL A 71 5.94 30.80 -62.57
CA VAL A 71 6.26 29.39 -62.26
C VAL A 71 7.32 29.29 -61.16
N LYS A 72 8.41 30.06 -61.25
CA LYS A 72 9.47 30.08 -60.23
C LYS A 72 8.97 30.54 -58.87
N ASN A 73 8.16 31.60 -58.82
CA ASN A 73 7.61 32.11 -57.57
C ASN A 73 6.64 31.11 -56.92
N THR A 74 5.71 30.54 -57.70
CA THR A 74 4.76 29.53 -57.18
C THR A 74 5.50 28.29 -56.68
N GLN A 75 6.50 27.81 -57.40
CA GLN A 75 7.29 26.65 -56.97
C GLN A 75 8.10 26.95 -55.69
N ALA A 76 8.64 28.17 -55.55
CA ALA A 76 9.34 28.57 -54.33
C ALA A 76 8.38 28.67 -53.13
N GLU A 77 7.21 29.27 -53.30
CA GLU A 77 6.17 29.36 -52.26
C GLU A 77 5.64 27.98 -51.85
N GLU A 78 5.41 27.07 -52.81
CA GLU A 78 5.04 25.68 -52.53
C GLU A 78 6.13 24.95 -51.74
N SER A 79 7.40 25.10 -52.13
CA SER A 79 8.53 24.49 -51.43
C SER A 79 8.67 25.01 -50.00
N GLU A 80 8.54 26.33 -49.78
CA GLU A 80 8.58 26.90 -48.43
C GLU A 80 7.40 26.44 -47.56
N MET A 81 6.22 26.30 -48.17
CA MET A 81 5.03 25.83 -47.46
C MET A 81 5.15 24.35 -47.08
N GLU A 82 5.69 23.52 -47.97
CA GLU A 82 5.95 22.11 -47.71
C GLU A 82 7.03 21.91 -46.64
N GLU A 83 8.08 22.72 -46.64
CA GLU A 83 9.11 22.70 -45.60
C GLU A 83 8.53 23.07 -44.22
N LYS A 84 7.70 24.12 -44.14
CA LYS A 84 6.98 24.49 -42.90
C LYS A 84 6.00 23.41 -42.44
N LEU A 85 5.30 22.75 -43.37
CA LEU A 85 4.40 21.64 -43.05
C LEU A 85 5.16 20.46 -42.45
N ASN A 86 6.30 20.10 -43.04
CA ASN A 86 7.16 19.04 -42.53
C ASN A 86 7.74 19.38 -41.16
N GLU A 87 8.16 20.63 -40.94
CA GLU A 87 8.64 21.10 -39.64
C GLU A 87 7.55 21.04 -38.57
N LEU A 88 6.35 21.55 -38.88
CA LEU A 88 5.19 21.47 -37.97
C LEU A 88 4.80 20.02 -37.66
N GLN A 89 4.81 19.13 -38.66
CA GLN A 89 4.53 17.72 -38.47
C GLN A 89 5.56 17.07 -37.55
N HIS A 90 6.84 17.39 -37.73
CA HIS A 90 7.90 16.89 -36.85
C HIS A 90 7.72 17.36 -35.40
N VAL A 91 7.36 18.64 -35.19
CA VAL A 91 7.07 19.17 -33.86
C VAL A 91 5.87 18.46 -33.21
N ILE A 92 4.81 18.18 -33.99
CA ILE A 92 3.64 17.43 -33.52
C ILE A 92 4.05 16.01 -33.10
N ASP A 93 4.87 15.33 -33.89
CA ASP A 93 5.32 13.96 -33.58
C ASP A 93 6.18 13.93 -32.31
N VAL A 94 7.09 14.90 -32.15
CA VAL A 94 7.89 15.06 -30.94
C VAL A 94 7.02 15.35 -29.72
N ALA A 95 6.03 16.24 -29.84
CA ALA A 95 5.08 16.53 -28.77
C ALA A 95 4.26 15.28 -28.38
N ASN A 96 3.76 14.53 -29.37
CA ASN A 96 3.00 13.30 -29.15
C ASN A 96 3.83 12.21 -28.47
N SER A 97 5.10 12.05 -28.85
CA SER A 97 6.02 11.12 -28.19
C SER A 97 6.25 11.51 -26.73
N THR A 98 6.37 12.83 -26.46
CA THR A 98 6.56 13.36 -25.11
C THR A 98 5.31 13.16 -24.25
N ILE A 99 4.12 13.42 -24.78
CA ILE A 99 2.84 13.17 -24.10
C ILE A 99 2.70 11.69 -23.75
N SER A 100 3.04 10.80 -24.69
CA SER A 100 2.95 9.35 -24.47
C SER A 100 3.89 8.89 -23.36
N ARG A 101 5.14 9.40 -23.35
CA ARG A 101 6.10 9.15 -22.27
C ARG A 101 5.59 9.66 -20.93
N LEU A 102 5.12 10.90 -20.87
CA LEU A 102 4.60 11.52 -19.64
C LEU A 102 3.40 10.77 -19.07
N LYS A 103 2.49 10.28 -19.93
CA LYS A 103 1.38 9.41 -19.49
C LYS A 103 1.88 8.09 -18.88
N GLY A 104 2.93 7.50 -19.46
CA GLY A 104 3.58 6.31 -18.89
C GLY A 104 4.18 6.60 -17.51
N ASP A 105 4.89 7.71 -17.38
CA ASP A 105 5.50 8.16 -16.13
C ASP A 105 4.45 8.45 -15.05
N GLU A 106 3.34 9.10 -15.41
CA GLU A 106 2.20 9.40 -14.54
C GLU A 106 1.55 8.11 -14.03
N SER A 107 1.28 7.15 -14.91
CA SER A 107 0.73 5.84 -14.55
C SER A 107 1.64 5.10 -13.58
N ALA A 108 2.94 5.04 -13.88
CA ALA A 108 3.94 4.40 -13.01
C ALA A 108 4.09 5.11 -11.65
N LEU A 109 3.90 6.43 -11.59
CA LEU A 109 3.90 7.18 -10.34
C LEU A 109 2.64 6.90 -9.51
N SER A 110 1.47 6.86 -10.17
CA SER A 110 0.19 6.52 -9.54
C SER A 110 0.23 5.13 -8.88
N ASP A 111 0.78 4.12 -9.59
CA ASP A 111 0.95 2.78 -9.05
C ASP A 111 1.87 2.74 -7.82
N ARG A 112 2.96 3.53 -7.84
CA ARG A 112 3.88 3.65 -6.70
C ARG A 112 3.20 4.30 -5.50
N VAL A 113 2.41 5.35 -5.70
CA VAL A 113 1.64 6.01 -4.64
C VAL A 113 0.63 5.03 -4.04
N SER A 114 -0.14 4.31 -4.87
CA SER A 114 -1.11 3.31 -4.42
C SER A 114 -0.47 2.22 -3.55
N LYS A 115 0.69 1.68 -3.98
CA LYS A 115 1.45 0.70 -3.19
C LYS A 115 1.87 1.27 -1.84
N ARG A 116 2.39 2.50 -1.80
CA ARG A 116 2.84 3.15 -0.57
C ARG A 116 1.69 3.46 0.39
N VAL A 117 0.53 3.87 -0.13
CA VAL A 117 -0.69 4.06 0.67
C VAL A 117 -1.13 2.74 1.31
N ASN A 118 -1.11 1.64 0.55
CA ASN A 118 -1.46 0.32 1.09
C ASN A 118 -0.47 -0.15 2.17
N GLU A 119 0.83 0.08 1.99
CA GLU A 119 1.85 -0.19 3.00
C GLU A 119 1.62 0.64 4.27
N MET A 120 1.31 1.93 4.12
CA MET A 120 1.00 2.83 5.24
C MET A 120 -0.23 2.35 6.03
N SER A 121 -1.30 1.94 5.34
CA SER A 121 -2.50 1.41 5.99
C SER A 121 -2.21 0.17 6.83
N LYS A 122 -1.40 -0.76 6.31
CA LYS A 122 -0.96 -1.95 7.06
C LYS A 122 -0.16 -1.60 8.31
N LEU A 123 0.76 -0.63 8.20
CA LEU A 123 1.53 -0.15 9.35
C LEU A 123 0.64 0.50 10.42
N ILE A 124 -0.37 1.27 10.00
CA ILE A 124 -1.33 1.89 10.93
C ILE A 124 -2.14 0.82 11.68
N GLU A 125 -2.59 -0.23 11.00
CA GLU A 125 -3.29 -1.36 11.62
C GLU A 125 -2.38 -2.08 12.62
N GLU A 126 -1.11 -2.29 12.28
CA GLU A 126 -0.14 -2.93 13.16
C GLU A 126 0.10 -2.10 14.42
N VAL A 127 0.30 -0.79 14.29
CA VAL A 127 0.43 0.14 15.43
C VAL A 127 -0.80 0.10 16.32
N HIS A 128 -2.02 0.14 15.76
CA HIS A 128 -3.24 0.02 16.56
C HIS A 128 -3.30 -1.31 17.33
N SER A 129 -2.85 -2.41 16.71
CA SER A 129 -2.78 -3.70 17.37
C SER A 129 -1.82 -3.71 18.56
N TYR A 130 -0.65 -3.06 18.43
CA TYR A 130 0.32 -2.95 19.51
C TYR A 130 -0.15 -2.03 20.63
N VAL A 131 -0.80 -0.91 20.31
CA VAL A 131 -1.39 -0.01 21.31
C VAL A 131 -2.44 -0.74 22.13
N LYS A 132 -3.28 -1.57 21.49
CA LYS A 132 -4.26 -2.40 22.21
C LYS A 132 -3.58 -3.39 23.15
N LYS A 133 -2.55 -4.11 22.67
CA LYS A 133 -1.77 -5.05 23.50
C LYS A 133 -1.10 -4.37 24.68
N ASP A 134 -0.49 -3.19 24.49
CA ASP A 134 0.13 -2.42 25.58
C ASP A 134 -0.91 -2.04 26.65
N LYS A 135 -2.10 -1.59 26.24
CA LYS A 135 -3.20 -1.30 27.17
C LYS A 135 -3.65 -2.53 27.95
N ASP A 136 -3.79 -3.68 27.28
CA ASP A 136 -4.19 -4.94 27.91
C ASP A 136 -3.13 -5.39 28.93
N ILE A 137 -1.84 -5.35 28.57
CA ILE A 137 -0.73 -5.70 29.46
C ILE A 137 -0.67 -4.76 30.67
N ARG A 138 -0.83 -3.45 30.48
CA ARG A 138 -0.86 -2.48 31.59
C ARG A 138 -2.00 -2.76 32.56
N SER A 139 -3.17 -3.12 32.04
CA SER A 139 -4.33 -3.47 32.85
C SER A 139 -4.04 -4.73 33.69
N GLN A 140 -3.46 -5.76 33.07
CA GLN A 140 -3.02 -6.97 33.77
C GLN A 140 -1.97 -6.68 34.85
N ILE A 141 -0.98 -5.81 34.58
CA ILE A 141 0.02 -5.41 35.58
C ILE A 141 -0.65 -4.71 36.76
N LEU A 142 -1.63 -3.84 36.51
CA LEU A 142 -2.35 -3.13 37.56
C LEU A 142 -3.16 -4.10 38.44
N GLU A 143 -3.86 -5.06 37.81
CA GLU A 143 -4.58 -6.14 38.50
C GLU A 143 -3.62 -6.99 39.35
N LEU A 144 -2.50 -7.43 38.79
CA LEU A 144 -1.49 -8.21 39.52
C LEU A 144 -0.92 -7.45 40.72
N ARG A 145 -0.66 -6.14 40.57
CA ARG A 145 -0.20 -5.29 41.67
C ARG A 145 -1.25 -5.15 42.77
N GLN A 146 -2.52 -4.97 42.41
CA GLN A 146 -3.61 -4.92 43.38
C GLN A 146 -3.76 -6.27 44.12
N ASN A 147 -3.67 -7.38 43.39
CA ASN A 147 -3.74 -8.73 43.95
C ASN A 147 -2.54 -9.05 44.86
N SER A 148 -1.35 -8.49 44.59
CA SER A 148 -0.17 -8.69 45.44
C SER A 148 -0.28 -8.07 46.84
N SER A 149 -1.13 -7.03 47.00
CA SER A 149 -1.34 -6.37 48.30
C SER A 149 -2.17 -7.22 49.28
N ASN A 150 -2.92 -8.21 48.78
CA ASN A 150 -3.75 -9.11 49.58
C ASN A 150 -3.37 -10.56 49.27
N LYS A 151 -2.61 -11.20 50.17
CA LYS A 151 -2.17 -12.62 50.03
C LYS A 151 -3.30 -13.58 49.65
N VAL A 152 -4.54 -13.27 50.02
CA VAL A 152 -5.73 -14.05 49.69
C VAL A 152 -6.11 -13.94 48.20
N MET A 153 -6.00 -12.76 47.59
CA MET A 153 -6.36 -12.54 46.18
C MET A 153 -5.47 -13.32 45.20
N ALA A 154 -4.25 -13.68 45.63
CA ALA A 154 -3.37 -14.58 44.86
C ALA A 154 -4.00 -15.97 44.62
N PHE A 155 -4.92 -16.41 45.49
CA PHE A 155 -5.52 -17.74 45.46
C PHE A 155 -7.03 -17.70 45.14
N GLY A 156 -7.38 -17.14 43.98
CA GLY A 156 -8.77 -17.09 43.48
C GLY A 156 -9.28 -15.71 43.03
N GLY A 157 -8.40 -14.70 42.97
CA GLY A 157 -8.72 -13.35 42.50
C GLY A 157 -9.68 -12.58 43.42
N ASP A 158 -10.22 -11.45 42.95
CA ASP A 158 -11.07 -10.57 43.77
C ASP A 158 -12.28 -11.29 44.40
N ARG A 159 -12.85 -12.26 43.67
CA ARG A 159 -14.07 -12.96 44.10
C ARG A 159 -13.86 -13.86 45.32
N VAL A 160 -12.63 -14.32 45.58
CA VAL A 160 -12.36 -15.12 46.78
C VAL A 160 -12.56 -14.32 48.06
N THR A 161 -12.32 -13.00 48.02
CA THR A 161 -12.56 -12.13 49.18
C THR A 161 -14.04 -12.01 49.50
N GLN A 162 -14.90 -12.01 48.49
CA GLN A 162 -16.34 -12.04 48.67
C GLN A 162 -16.79 -13.39 49.23
N LEU A 163 -16.22 -14.50 48.75
CA LEU A 163 -16.49 -15.82 49.31
C LEU A 163 -16.13 -15.89 50.80
N LEU A 164 -14.95 -15.42 51.20
CA LEU A 164 -14.55 -15.39 52.62
C LEU A 164 -15.52 -14.57 53.48
N LYS A 165 -15.98 -13.41 52.99
CA LYS A 165 -17.00 -12.61 53.69
C LYS A 165 -18.33 -13.36 53.86
N VAL A 166 -18.73 -14.14 52.85
CA VAL A 166 -19.95 -14.97 52.95
C VAL A 166 -19.72 -16.10 53.94
N ILE A 167 -18.61 -16.83 53.86
CA ILE A 167 -18.25 -17.90 54.80
C ILE A 167 -18.30 -17.40 56.24
N GLU A 168 -17.73 -16.23 56.52
CA GLU A 168 -17.73 -15.62 57.86
C GLU A 168 -19.14 -15.39 58.40
N ARG A 169 -20.09 -14.98 57.56
CA ARG A 169 -21.51 -14.82 57.95
C ARG A 169 -22.18 -16.15 58.30
N TYR A 170 -21.76 -17.24 57.67
CA TYR A 170 -22.30 -18.58 57.88
C TYR A 170 -21.46 -19.44 58.84
N HIS A 171 -20.42 -18.86 59.47
CA HIS A 171 -19.43 -19.57 60.28
C HIS A 171 -20.05 -20.47 61.36
N GLN A 172 -21.10 -20.00 62.04
CA GLN A 172 -21.82 -20.76 63.08
C GLN A 172 -22.64 -21.96 62.55
N ARG A 173 -22.91 -22.02 61.24
CA ARG A 173 -23.66 -23.12 60.63
C ARG A 173 -22.77 -24.27 60.18
N PHE A 174 -21.47 -24.02 60.04
CA PHE A 174 -20.48 -25.06 59.81
C PHE A 174 -20.21 -25.82 61.11
N GLN A 175 -19.92 -27.11 61.01
CA GLN A 175 -19.47 -27.88 62.17
C GLN A 175 -18.12 -27.36 62.68
N ARG A 176 -17.20 -27.14 61.75
CA ARG A 176 -16.00 -26.34 61.94
C ARG A 176 -15.81 -25.43 60.72
N PRO A 177 -15.24 -24.24 60.90
CA PRO A 177 -15.04 -23.30 59.80
C PRO A 177 -14.17 -23.93 58.71
N PRO A 178 -14.49 -23.71 57.42
CA PRO A 178 -13.65 -24.21 56.35
C PRO A 178 -12.25 -23.57 56.41
N ILE A 179 -11.21 -24.37 56.16
CA ILE A 179 -9.83 -23.90 56.06
C ILE A 179 -9.54 -23.62 54.59
N GLY A 180 -9.24 -22.38 54.22
CA GLY A 180 -8.80 -22.09 52.87
C GLY A 180 -8.93 -20.63 52.44
N PRO A 181 -8.46 -20.31 51.22
CA PRO A 181 -7.77 -21.23 50.30
C PRO A 181 -6.42 -21.70 50.87
N ILE A 182 -6.06 -22.97 50.64
CA ILE A 182 -4.90 -23.63 51.27
C ILE A 182 -3.61 -22.80 51.16
N GLY A 183 -3.37 -22.14 50.03
CA GLY A 183 -2.16 -21.36 49.79
C GLY A 183 -1.94 -20.20 50.77
N VAL A 184 -3.01 -19.64 51.36
CA VAL A 184 -2.90 -18.59 52.40
C VAL A 184 -2.35 -19.15 53.71
N HIS A 185 -2.57 -20.44 53.96
CA HIS A 185 -2.14 -21.14 55.17
C HIS A 185 -0.75 -21.79 54.99
N VAL A 186 -0.06 -21.53 53.88
CA VAL A 186 1.25 -22.09 53.57
C VAL A 186 2.29 -20.98 53.47
N SER A 187 3.48 -21.25 54.00
CA SER A 187 4.65 -20.37 53.93
C SER A 187 5.89 -21.17 53.55
N LEU A 188 6.86 -20.51 52.93
CA LEU A 188 8.12 -21.13 52.52
C LEU A 188 9.14 -21.11 53.66
N VAL A 189 9.84 -22.22 53.83
CA VAL A 189 10.99 -22.34 54.74
C VAL A 189 12.27 -22.07 53.97
N GLY A 190 13.11 -21.16 54.49
CA GLY A 190 14.43 -20.89 53.89
C GLY A 190 14.45 -19.91 52.71
N GLY A 191 13.38 -19.11 52.53
CA GLY A 191 13.29 -18.04 51.53
C GLY A 191 12.57 -18.45 50.24
N ASP A 192 12.52 -17.52 49.27
CA ASP A 192 11.68 -17.64 48.07
C ASP A 192 12.30 -18.47 46.93
N LYS A 193 13.46 -19.08 47.16
CA LYS A 193 14.18 -19.88 46.15
C LYS A 193 13.28 -20.91 45.50
N TRP A 194 12.47 -21.63 46.30
CA TRP A 194 11.63 -22.73 45.84
C TRP A 194 10.19 -22.30 45.54
N ALA A 195 9.87 -21.01 45.57
CA ALA A 195 8.49 -20.52 45.48
C ALA A 195 7.76 -21.01 44.22
N LEU A 196 8.38 -20.81 43.05
CA LEU A 196 7.79 -21.17 41.76
C LEU A 196 7.68 -22.69 41.58
N ALA A 197 8.72 -23.42 41.99
CA ALA A 197 8.74 -24.89 41.97
C ALA A 197 7.60 -25.47 42.82
N LEU A 198 7.38 -24.91 44.00
CA LEU A 198 6.33 -25.30 44.94
C LEU A 198 4.94 -24.95 44.45
N GLU A 199 4.76 -23.76 43.88
CA GLU A 199 3.49 -23.34 43.29
C GLU A 199 3.06 -24.32 42.19
N ASN A 200 3.99 -24.75 41.34
CA ASN A 200 3.71 -25.74 40.30
C ASN A 200 3.56 -27.18 40.84
N ALA A 201 4.29 -27.53 41.90
CA ALA A 201 4.21 -28.86 42.51
C ALA A 201 2.87 -29.11 43.21
N ILE A 202 2.40 -28.13 44.00
CA ILE A 202 1.10 -28.21 44.69
C ILE A 202 -0.04 -27.86 43.73
N GLY A 203 0.18 -26.88 42.85
CA GLY A 203 -0.74 -26.49 41.80
C GLY A 203 -2.10 -26.05 42.32
N ARG A 204 -3.17 -26.57 41.69
CA ARG A 204 -4.56 -26.17 41.99
C ARG A 204 -5.00 -26.45 43.42
N LEU A 205 -4.32 -27.36 44.12
CA LEU A 205 -4.60 -27.67 45.51
C LEU A 205 -4.44 -26.44 46.42
N LEU A 206 -3.57 -25.48 46.07
CA LEU A 206 -3.44 -24.21 46.79
C LEU A 206 -4.74 -23.39 46.82
N ASN A 207 -5.61 -23.54 45.82
CA ASN A 207 -6.90 -22.85 45.73
C ASN A 207 -8.05 -23.60 46.41
N ALA A 208 -7.79 -24.79 46.96
CA ALA A 208 -8.82 -25.62 47.58
C ALA A 208 -9.19 -25.14 48.98
N PHE A 209 -10.41 -25.47 49.40
CA PHE A 209 -10.91 -25.31 50.76
C PHE A 209 -11.12 -26.67 51.41
N ILE A 210 -10.78 -26.79 52.69
CA ILE A 210 -10.92 -28.00 53.48
C ILE A 210 -12.14 -27.84 54.40
N VAL A 211 -13.02 -28.85 54.44
CA VAL A 211 -14.20 -28.89 55.31
C VAL A 211 -14.25 -30.20 56.08
N THR A 212 -14.97 -30.23 57.20
CA THR A 212 -15.08 -31.43 58.04
C THR A 212 -16.06 -32.48 57.54
N SER A 213 -17.07 -32.11 56.76
CA SER A 213 -18.15 -33.02 56.40
C SER A 213 -18.78 -32.74 55.03
N HIS A 214 -19.55 -33.71 54.54
CA HIS A 214 -20.35 -33.51 53.31
C HIS A 214 -21.37 -32.37 53.46
N LYS A 215 -22.00 -32.24 54.64
CA LYS A 215 -22.94 -31.14 54.94
C LYS A 215 -22.25 -29.78 54.81
N ASP A 216 -21.05 -29.65 55.39
CA ASP A 216 -20.24 -28.43 55.29
C ASP A 216 -19.83 -28.17 53.84
N SER A 217 -19.54 -29.21 53.06
CA SER A 217 -19.23 -29.06 51.63
C SER A 217 -20.40 -28.47 50.84
N LEU A 218 -21.65 -28.88 51.13
CA LEU A 218 -22.84 -28.34 50.47
C LEU A 218 -23.07 -26.88 50.88
N LEU A 219 -22.91 -26.57 52.17
CA LEU A 219 -23.02 -25.20 52.68
C LEU A 219 -21.98 -24.28 52.04
N LEU A 220 -20.73 -24.73 51.92
CA LEU A 220 -19.66 -23.97 51.27
C LEU A 220 -19.95 -23.75 49.78
N ARG A 221 -20.52 -24.74 49.08
CA ARG A 221 -20.99 -24.56 47.68
C ARG A 221 -22.10 -23.52 47.57
N SER A 222 -23.05 -23.49 48.52
CA SER A 222 -24.08 -22.44 48.56
C SER A 222 -23.46 -21.06 48.80
N CYS A 223 -22.45 -20.96 49.67
CA CYS A 223 -21.71 -19.72 49.89
C CYS A 223 -20.99 -19.26 48.61
N ALA A 224 -20.37 -20.18 47.88
CA ALA A 224 -19.69 -19.88 46.61
C ALA A 224 -20.66 -19.47 45.50
N ALA A 225 -21.83 -20.09 45.42
CA ALA A 225 -22.89 -19.66 44.50
C ALA A 225 -23.34 -18.22 44.80
N GLN A 226 -23.51 -17.87 46.08
CA GLN A 226 -23.85 -16.51 46.51
C GLN A 226 -22.74 -15.48 46.22
N ALA A 227 -21.48 -15.92 46.25
CA ALA A 227 -20.32 -15.09 45.95
C ALA A 227 -19.92 -15.09 44.46
N GLU A 228 -20.69 -15.75 43.58
CA GLU A 228 -20.39 -15.94 42.16
C GLU A 228 -18.98 -16.53 41.91
N TYR A 229 -18.57 -17.45 42.79
CA TYR A 229 -17.27 -18.12 42.76
C TYR A 229 -17.41 -19.52 42.14
N GLY A 230 -17.16 -19.61 40.83
CA GLY A 230 -17.39 -20.85 40.07
C GLY A 230 -16.32 -21.94 40.22
N ASN A 231 -15.07 -21.57 40.53
CA ASN A 231 -13.94 -22.51 40.56
C ASN A 231 -13.60 -22.96 41.99
N LEU A 232 -14.57 -23.62 42.65
CA LEU A 232 -14.43 -24.08 44.03
C LEU A 232 -14.03 -25.56 44.13
N GLN A 233 -12.79 -25.80 44.55
CA GLN A 233 -12.32 -27.12 44.96
C GLN A 233 -12.53 -27.29 46.46
N ILE A 234 -13.23 -28.36 46.87
CA ILE A 234 -13.49 -28.67 48.28
C ILE A 234 -12.90 -30.04 48.60
N ILE A 235 -12.18 -30.13 49.72
CA ILE A 235 -11.62 -31.36 50.28
C ILE A 235 -12.32 -31.62 51.60
N ILE A 236 -12.90 -32.82 51.75
CA ILE A 236 -13.47 -33.23 53.03
C ILE A 236 -12.37 -33.92 53.82
N TYR A 237 -11.99 -33.36 54.97
CA TYR A 237 -10.92 -33.89 55.82
C TYR A 237 -11.30 -33.79 57.29
N ASP A 238 -10.89 -34.77 58.08
CA ASP A 238 -11.15 -34.80 59.52
C ASP A 238 -10.10 -33.97 60.28
N PHE A 239 -10.53 -32.83 60.83
CA PHE A 239 -9.67 -31.88 61.54
C PHE A 239 -9.22 -32.38 62.92
N SER A 240 -9.67 -33.56 63.36
CA SER A 240 -9.19 -34.18 64.59
C SER A 240 -7.95 -35.06 64.38
N ARG A 241 -7.58 -35.33 63.11
CA ARG A 241 -6.42 -36.15 62.79
C ARG A 241 -5.13 -35.44 63.22
N PRO A 242 -4.24 -36.11 63.97
CA PRO A 242 -2.95 -35.54 64.30
C PRO A 242 -2.06 -35.40 63.06
N ARG A 243 -0.99 -34.62 63.18
CA ARG A 243 0.06 -34.52 62.16
C ARG A 243 0.53 -35.90 61.70
N LEU A 244 0.54 -36.12 60.38
CA LEU A 244 1.04 -37.36 59.78
C LEU A 244 2.55 -37.50 60.06
N ALA A 245 2.92 -38.54 60.79
CA ALA A 245 4.30 -38.96 60.95
C ALA A 245 4.68 -39.87 59.77
N ILE A 246 5.57 -39.40 58.90
CA ILE A 246 6.00 -40.13 57.70
C ILE A 246 7.38 -40.74 57.98
N PRO A 247 7.47 -42.07 58.17
CA PRO A 247 8.74 -42.77 58.28
C PRO A 247 9.73 -42.44 57.15
N SER A 248 11.01 -42.30 57.50
CA SER A 248 12.05 -41.90 56.55
C SER A 248 12.17 -42.84 55.34
N HIS A 249 11.89 -44.14 55.51
CA HIS A 249 11.95 -45.12 54.42
C HIS A 249 10.82 -44.97 53.38
N MET A 250 9.76 -44.22 53.68
CA MET A 250 8.68 -43.88 52.73
C MET A 250 8.95 -42.58 51.97
N LEU A 251 9.98 -41.83 52.36
CA LEU A 251 10.39 -40.61 51.67
C LEU A 251 11.38 -40.91 50.54
N PRO A 252 11.46 -40.03 49.53
CA PRO A 252 12.54 -40.07 48.55
C PRO A 252 13.92 -39.99 49.19
N GLN A 253 14.78 -40.97 48.89
CA GLN A 253 16.16 -41.00 49.37
C GLN A 253 17.04 -40.15 48.45
N THR A 254 17.11 -38.85 48.74
CA THR A 254 17.79 -37.87 47.90
C THR A 254 18.41 -36.76 48.75
N SER A 255 19.45 -36.10 48.23
CA SER A 255 20.03 -34.88 48.82
C SER A 255 19.20 -33.63 48.55
N HIS A 256 18.21 -33.73 47.66
CA HIS A 256 17.35 -32.63 47.26
C HIS A 256 16.12 -32.51 48.17
N PRO A 257 15.64 -31.28 48.46
CA PRO A 257 14.46 -31.10 49.31
C PRO A 257 13.19 -31.63 48.62
N THR A 258 12.22 -32.05 49.43
CA THR A 258 10.86 -32.34 48.95
C THR A 258 9.96 -31.11 49.11
N THR A 259 8.86 -31.05 48.35
CA THR A 259 7.85 -29.99 48.48
C THR A 259 7.39 -29.85 49.94
N LEU A 260 7.13 -30.97 50.64
CA LEU A 260 6.74 -30.93 52.05
C LEU A 260 7.82 -30.34 52.97
N SER A 261 9.11 -30.59 52.67
CA SER A 261 10.22 -30.12 53.52
C SER A 261 10.45 -28.60 53.46
N VAL A 262 10.01 -27.95 52.37
CA VAL A 262 10.14 -26.50 52.17
C VAL A 262 8.85 -25.74 52.50
N VAL A 263 7.79 -26.46 52.89
CA VAL A 263 6.50 -25.90 53.30
C VAL A 263 6.40 -25.85 54.83
N LYS A 264 5.90 -24.72 55.33
CA LYS A 264 5.44 -24.57 56.71
C LYS A 264 3.98 -24.10 56.73
N SER A 265 3.20 -24.67 57.65
CA SER A 265 1.86 -24.21 58.01
C SER A 265 1.71 -24.29 59.52
N ASP A 266 0.87 -23.42 60.08
CA ASP A 266 0.49 -23.48 61.49
C ASP A 266 -0.66 -24.49 61.74
N ASP A 267 -1.29 -25.01 60.67
CA ASP A 267 -2.37 -25.99 60.75
C ASP A 267 -1.92 -27.36 60.23
N ASP A 268 -1.90 -28.36 61.12
CA ASP A 268 -1.54 -29.74 60.79
C ASP A 268 -2.45 -30.34 59.70
N THR A 269 -3.72 -29.93 59.66
CA THR A 269 -4.71 -30.37 58.66
C THR A 269 -4.25 -29.99 57.26
N VAL A 270 -3.74 -28.77 57.09
CA VAL A 270 -3.25 -28.28 55.80
C VAL A 270 -2.09 -29.15 55.32
N LEU A 271 -1.12 -29.39 56.20
CA LEU A 271 0.05 -30.19 55.85
C LEU A 271 -0.32 -31.67 55.60
N ASN A 272 -1.30 -32.21 56.32
CA ASN A 272 -1.80 -33.56 56.09
C ASN A 272 -2.51 -33.67 54.73
N VAL A 273 -3.30 -32.67 54.35
CA VAL A 273 -3.95 -32.62 53.03
C VAL A 273 -2.91 -32.50 51.90
N LEU A 274 -1.84 -31.72 52.09
CA LEU A 274 -0.75 -31.64 51.11
C LEU A 274 -0.06 -32.99 50.89
N VAL A 275 0.02 -33.83 51.91
CA VAL A 275 0.53 -35.20 51.82
C VAL A 275 -0.50 -36.10 51.13
N ASP A 276 -1.69 -36.25 51.72
CA ASP A 276 -2.70 -37.22 51.27
C ASP A 276 -3.21 -36.93 49.86
N MET A 277 -3.45 -35.65 49.53
CA MET A 277 -4.02 -35.24 48.24
C MET A 277 -2.96 -34.75 47.26
N GLY A 278 -1.88 -34.14 47.76
CA GLY A 278 -0.83 -33.53 46.95
C GLY A 278 0.41 -34.38 46.74
N ASN A 279 0.63 -35.44 47.54
CA ASN A 279 1.88 -36.22 47.57
C ASN A 279 3.13 -35.34 47.78
N ALA A 280 3.00 -34.23 48.52
CA ALA A 280 4.06 -33.23 48.69
C ALA A 280 5.35 -33.81 49.27
N GLU A 281 5.28 -34.92 50.02
CA GLU A 281 6.41 -35.65 50.59
C GLU A 281 7.20 -36.45 49.55
N ARG A 282 6.63 -36.70 48.37
CA ARG A 282 7.22 -37.49 47.28
C ARG A 282 7.58 -36.68 46.05
N GLN A 283 7.30 -35.38 46.07
CA GLN A 283 7.69 -34.42 45.05
C GLN A 283 9.06 -33.83 45.43
N VAL A 284 10.06 -33.96 44.56
CA VAL A 284 11.43 -33.50 44.81
C VAL A 284 11.72 -32.23 44.02
N LEU A 285 12.39 -31.27 44.65
CA LEU A 285 12.73 -29.98 44.05
C LEU A 285 14.22 -29.92 43.71
N VAL A 286 14.55 -29.54 42.49
CA VAL A 286 15.92 -29.50 41.95
C VAL A 286 16.25 -28.14 41.33
N GLU A 287 17.53 -27.79 41.25
CA GLU A 287 17.92 -26.47 40.78
C GLU A 287 17.69 -26.29 39.27
N ASP A 288 18.13 -27.27 38.49
CA ASP A 288 18.14 -27.21 37.04
C ASP A 288 17.65 -28.51 36.40
N TYR A 289 17.53 -28.47 35.07
CA TYR A 289 17.04 -29.58 34.26
C TYR A 289 17.95 -30.82 34.33
N ASP A 290 19.27 -30.65 34.31
CA ASP A 290 20.20 -31.78 34.30
C ASP A 290 20.16 -32.53 35.64
N SER A 291 20.11 -31.79 36.74
CA SER A 291 19.88 -32.31 38.09
C SER A 291 18.55 -33.05 38.18
N GLY A 292 17.49 -32.49 37.60
CA GLY A 292 16.18 -33.12 37.58
C GLY A 292 16.14 -34.41 36.76
N LYS A 293 16.78 -34.42 35.60
CA LYS A 293 16.93 -35.62 34.77
C LYS A 293 17.68 -36.73 35.51
N ALA A 294 18.78 -36.38 36.18
CA ALA A 294 19.57 -37.34 36.95
C ALA A 294 18.76 -37.97 38.11
N VAL A 295 17.97 -37.16 38.83
CA VAL A 295 17.12 -37.63 39.94
C VAL A 295 15.95 -38.47 39.43
N ALA A 296 15.27 -38.01 38.38
CA ALA A 296 14.07 -38.66 37.84
C ALA A 296 14.37 -39.98 37.12
N PHE A 297 15.43 -40.04 36.31
CA PHE A 297 15.67 -41.15 35.39
C PHE A 297 16.93 -41.97 35.71
N ASP A 298 18.03 -41.32 36.08
CA ASP A 298 19.33 -42.00 36.17
C ASP A 298 19.54 -42.69 37.53
N ARG A 299 19.12 -42.05 38.63
CA ARG A 299 19.40 -42.51 40.01
C ARG A 299 18.35 -43.45 40.61
N ARG A 300 17.22 -43.69 39.91
CA ARG A 300 16.09 -44.53 40.37
C ARG A 300 15.74 -44.32 41.86
N VAL A 301 15.46 -43.08 42.24
CA VAL A 301 15.15 -42.72 43.63
C VAL A 301 13.85 -43.41 44.08
N SER A 302 13.91 -44.18 45.17
CA SER A 302 12.74 -44.86 45.75
C SER A 302 11.69 -43.85 46.23
N ASN A 303 10.40 -44.19 46.15
CA ASN A 303 9.28 -43.34 46.58
C ASN A 303 9.20 -41.95 45.94
N LEU A 304 9.97 -41.68 44.89
CA LEU A 304 9.81 -40.49 44.08
C LEU A 304 8.47 -40.54 43.33
N LYS A 305 7.77 -39.41 43.25
CA LYS A 305 6.55 -39.27 42.44
C LYS A 305 6.80 -38.37 41.23
N GLU A 306 7.33 -37.18 41.48
CA GLU A 306 7.55 -36.12 40.49
C GLU A 306 8.78 -35.30 40.88
N VAL A 307 9.41 -34.66 39.88
CA VAL A 307 10.52 -33.73 40.09
C VAL A 307 10.17 -32.38 39.50
N PHE A 308 10.48 -31.30 40.23
CA PHE A 308 10.24 -29.93 39.81
C PHE A 308 11.51 -29.10 39.87
N THR A 309 11.81 -28.38 38.79
CA THR A 309 12.95 -27.45 38.72
C THR A 309 12.61 -26.10 39.37
N LEU A 310 13.61 -25.24 39.62
CA LEU A 310 13.40 -23.87 40.13
C LEU A 310 12.47 -23.04 39.23
N GLU A 311 12.59 -23.21 37.92
CA GLU A 311 11.73 -22.57 36.91
C GLU A 311 10.32 -23.18 36.85
N GLY A 312 10.04 -24.18 37.70
CA GLY A 312 8.73 -24.81 37.82
C GLY A 312 8.42 -25.85 36.75
N TYR A 313 9.39 -26.28 35.95
CA TYR A 313 9.20 -27.39 35.02
C TYR A 313 9.05 -28.71 35.77
N ARG A 314 8.01 -29.47 35.42
CA ARG A 314 7.76 -30.83 35.88
C ARG A 314 8.46 -31.85 34.98
N MET A 315 9.12 -32.82 35.58
CA MET A 315 9.79 -33.94 34.91
C MET A 315 9.16 -35.27 35.30
#